data_AF-A0A147IJG0-F1
#
_entry.id   AF-A0A147IJG0-F1
#
_cell.length_a   1.000
_cell.length_b   1.000
_cell.length_c   1.000
_cell.angle_alpha   90.00
_cell.angle_beta   90.00
_cell.angle_gamma   90.00
#
_symmetry.space_group_name_H-M   'P 1'
#
loop_
_entity.id
_entity.type
_entity.pdbx_description
1 polymer ?
#
loop_
_entity_poly.entity_id
_entity_poly.type
_entity_poly.pdbx_seq_one_letter_code
_entity_poly.pdbx_strand_id
1 'polypeptide(L)'
;EKSRAKERVFSFRSAAHGWDPKAQRPELWNLYNSRIHKGESIRVFPLSNWTELDIWQYILQEGIEIVPLYFAAPRPTVERDGMLLMVDDDRFRLKPGEVPVERSIRFRTLGCYPLTGAVESEAATLSEVIQEMLLTTTSERQGRAIDHDQAASMEKKKREGYF
;
A
#
# COMPACT_ATOMS: atom_id res chain seq x y z
N GLU A 1 -12.65 -1.40 0.50
CA GLU A 1 -11.72 -0.34 0.95
C GLU A 1 -12.51 0.86 1.50
N LYS A 2 -12.64 1.00 2.83
CA LYS A 2 -13.47 2.04 3.47
C LYS A 2 -12.68 3.25 3.99
N SER A 3 -11.34 3.20 4.01
CA SER A 3 -10.49 4.19 4.68
C SER A 3 -10.14 5.41 3.81
N ARG A 4 -10.05 5.26 2.48
CA ARG A 4 -9.61 6.33 1.56
C ARG A 4 -10.72 7.06 0.80
N ALA A 5 -11.98 6.65 0.95
CA ALA A 5 -13.12 7.31 0.28
C ALA A 5 -13.33 8.80 0.65
N LYS A 6 -12.57 9.32 1.62
CA LYS A 6 -12.54 10.75 2.03
C LYS A 6 -11.20 11.44 1.71
N GLU A 7 -10.33 10.81 0.94
CA GLU A 7 -9.09 11.43 0.48
C GLU A 7 -9.35 12.37 -0.69
N ARG A 8 -8.62 13.47 -0.69
CA ARG A 8 -8.64 14.53 -1.70
C ARG A 8 -7.39 14.37 -2.57
N VAL A 9 -7.43 14.86 -3.79
CA VAL A 9 -6.24 14.93 -4.65
C VAL A 9 -5.18 15.82 -4.00
N PHE A 10 -5.59 16.92 -3.36
CA PHE A 10 -4.73 17.89 -2.67
C PHE A 10 -4.88 17.79 -1.15
N SER A 11 -3.76 17.59 -0.46
CA SER A 11 -3.66 17.58 1.00
C SER A 11 -2.73 18.68 1.50
N PHE A 12 -3.32 19.74 2.03
CA PHE A 12 -2.60 20.94 2.49
C PHE A 12 -1.93 20.71 3.84
N ARG A 13 -0.72 21.25 3.98
CA ARG A 13 0.11 21.18 5.19
C ARG A 13 0.52 22.57 5.64
N SER A 14 0.41 22.80 6.94
CA SER A 14 0.89 24.03 7.57
C SER A 14 2.42 24.14 7.50
N ALA A 15 2.97 25.29 7.89
CA ALA A 15 4.42 25.48 8.00
C ALA A 15 5.11 24.53 9.00
N ALA A 16 4.36 23.98 9.95
CA ALA A 16 4.83 22.95 10.88
C ALA A 16 4.56 21.52 10.35
N HIS A 17 4.25 21.37 9.06
CA HIS A 17 3.86 20.12 8.38
C HIS A 17 2.60 19.43 8.92
N GLY A 18 1.81 20.12 9.76
CA GLY A 18 0.57 19.60 10.32
C GLY A 18 -0.58 19.58 9.30
N TRP A 19 -1.52 18.65 9.47
CA TRP A 19 -2.75 18.56 8.67
C TRP A 19 -3.96 19.09 9.45
N ASP A 20 -4.65 20.10 8.90
CA ASP A 20 -5.86 20.68 9.48
C ASP A 20 -7.08 20.41 8.57
N PRO A 21 -8.14 19.72 9.04
CA PRO A 21 -9.37 19.51 8.28
C PRO A 21 -10.00 20.80 7.73
N LYS A 22 -9.94 21.91 8.49
CA LYS A 22 -10.57 23.19 8.09
C LYS A 22 -9.79 23.92 7.00
N ALA A 23 -8.49 23.62 6.86
CA ALA A 23 -7.65 24.18 5.82
C ALA A 23 -7.77 23.42 4.48
N GLN A 24 -8.44 22.27 4.46
CA GLN A 24 -8.65 21.49 3.24
C GLN A 24 -9.74 22.13 2.37
N ARG A 25 -9.54 22.08 1.05
CA ARG A 25 -10.37 22.81 0.09
C ARG A 25 -11.30 21.87 -0.69
N PRO A 26 -12.53 22.30 -1.02
CA PRO A 26 -13.36 21.60 -1.99
C PRO A 26 -12.64 21.44 -3.33
N GLU A 27 -12.79 20.27 -3.95
CA GLU A 27 -12.28 19.95 -5.28
C GLU A 27 -13.51 19.80 -6.18
N LEU A 28 -13.89 20.89 -6.84
CA LEU A 28 -15.08 20.91 -7.70
C LEU A 28 -14.66 20.58 -9.13
N TRP A 29 -15.22 19.53 -9.73
CA TRP A 29 -14.79 19.01 -11.04
C TRP A 29 -13.28 18.73 -11.05
N ASN A 30 -12.57 19.19 -12.09
CA ASN A 30 -11.11 19.14 -12.21
C ASN A 30 -10.49 20.52 -11.95
N LEU A 31 -11.15 21.37 -11.13
CA LEU A 31 -10.66 22.68 -10.74
C LEU A 31 -10.01 22.61 -9.36
N TYR A 32 -8.70 22.80 -9.33
CA TYR A 32 -7.90 22.70 -8.10
C TYR A 32 -7.42 24.09 -7.64
N ASN A 33 -7.62 24.41 -6.36
CA ASN A 33 -7.07 25.62 -5.76
C ASN A 33 -5.73 25.31 -5.08
N SER A 34 -4.62 25.58 -5.76
CA SER A 34 -3.25 25.30 -5.29
C SER A 34 -2.57 26.45 -4.53
N ARG A 35 -3.27 27.55 -4.22
CA ARG A 35 -2.67 28.71 -3.53
C ARG A 35 -2.15 28.34 -2.14
N ILE A 36 -0.96 28.76 -1.73
CA ILE A 36 -0.44 28.50 -0.38
C ILE A 36 0.24 29.75 0.17
N HIS A 37 0.31 29.85 1.49
CA HIS A 37 1.11 30.86 2.17
C HIS A 37 2.59 30.45 2.24
N LYS A 38 3.47 31.42 2.51
CA LYS A 38 4.90 31.14 2.67
C LYS A 38 5.12 30.13 3.80
N GLY A 39 5.84 29.06 3.51
CA GLY A 39 6.16 27.98 4.45
C GLY A 39 5.17 26.80 4.43
N GLU A 40 3.97 26.96 3.86
CA GLU A 40 3.04 25.85 3.68
C GLU A 40 3.49 24.92 2.54
N SER A 41 2.96 23.70 2.53
CA SER A 41 3.20 22.71 1.47
C SER A 41 1.94 21.93 1.12
N ILE A 42 1.95 21.23 -0.01
CA ILE A 42 0.85 20.39 -0.50
C ILE A 42 1.40 19.00 -0.81
N ARG A 43 0.66 17.95 -0.42
CA ARG A 43 0.84 16.59 -0.96
C ARG A 43 -0.24 16.34 -2.01
N VAL A 44 0.15 15.85 -3.18
CA VAL A 44 -0.74 15.62 -4.34
C VAL A 44 -0.79 14.14 -4.69
N PHE A 45 -2.00 13.60 -4.89
CA PHE A 45 -2.25 12.19 -5.17
C PHE A 45 -2.88 12.03 -6.56
N PRO A 46 -2.08 12.05 -7.65
CA PRO A 46 -2.60 12.03 -9.02
C PRO A 46 -3.31 10.71 -9.39
N LEU A 47 -3.02 9.63 -8.67
CA LEU A 47 -3.60 8.31 -8.89
C LEU A 47 -4.72 7.98 -7.88
N SER A 48 -5.27 8.98 -7.17
CA SER A 48 -6.25 8.74 -6.10
C SER A 48 -7.56 8.12 -6.57
N ASN A 49 -7.88 8.25 -7.86
CA ASN A 49 -9.06 7.65 -8.50
C ASN A 49 -8.75 6.34 -9.25
N TRP A 50 -7.51 5.86 -9.20
CA TRP A 50 -7.12 4.59 -9.81
C TRP A 50 -7.35 3.44 -8.83
N THR A 51 -7.91 2.35 -9.35
CA THR A 51 -7.96 1.06 -8.66
C THR A 51 -6.64 0.30 -8.83
N GLU A 52 -6.43 -0.75 -8.04
CA GLU A 52 -5.27 -1.62 -8.24
C GLU A 52 -5.27 -2.28 -9.62
N LEU A 53 -6.46 -2.61 -10.17
CA LEU A 53 -6.58 -3.14 -11.52
C LEU A 53 -6.11 -2.14 -12.58
N ASP A 54 -6.48 -0.86 -12.44
CA ASP A 54 -6.04 0.20 -13.36
C ASP A 54 -4.52 0.33 -13.37
N ILE A 55 -3.88 0.25 -12.20
CA ILE A 55 -2.42 0.30 -12.07
C ILE A 55 -1.76 -0.86 -12.82
N TRP A 56 -2.22 -2.10 -12.60
CA TRP A 56 -1.66 -3.27 -13.26
C TRP A 56 -1.87 -3.26 -14.77
N GLN A 57 -3.06 -2.86 -15.24
CA GLN A 57 -3.35 -2.74 -16.66
C GLN A 57 -2.47 -1.68 -17.34
N TYR A 58 -2.22 -0.56 -16.67
CA TYR A 58 -1.35 0.50 -17.21
C TYR A 58 0.11 0.07 -17.27
N ILE A 59 0.62 -0.62 -16.24
CA ILE A 59 1.97 -1.21 -16.26
C ILE A 59 2.13 -2.15 -17.47
N LEU A 60 1.11 -2.98 -17.75
CA LEU A 60 1.12 -3.88 -18.90
C LEU A 60 1.10 -3.12 -20.22
N GLN A 61 0.21 -2.14 -20.35
CA GLN A 61 0.05 -1.37 -21.58
C GLN A 61 1.31 -0.57 -21.94
N GLU A 62 1.94 0.06 -20.94
CA GLU A 62 3.11 0.91 -21.13
C GLU A 62 4.43 0.14 -21.05
N GLY A 63 4.40 -1.17 -20.75
CA GLY A 63 5.60 -2.01 -20.65
C GLY A 63 6.54 -1.58 -19.52
N ILE A 64 5.98 -1.14 -18.38
CA ILE A 64 6.76 -0.64 -17.25
C ILE A 64 7.38 -1.83 -16.50
N GLU A 65 8.69 -1.79 -16.30
CA GLU A 65 9.39 -2.79 -15.49
C GLU A 65 9.03 -2.65 -14.00
N ILE A 66 8.80 -3.80 -13.34
CA ILE A 66 8.46 -3.85 -11.92
C ILE A 66 9.39 -4.79 -11.15
N VAL A 67 9.43 -4.60 -9.83
CA VAL A 67 10.25 -5.41 -8.94
C VAL A 67 9.77 -6.88 -8.94
N PRO A 68 10.66 -7.88 -9.04
CA PRO A 68 10.28 -9.30 -9.10
C PRO A 68 9.47 -9.83 -7.91
N LEU A 69 9.54 -9.16 -6.74
CA LEU A 69 8.76 -9.51 -5.55
C LEU A 69 7.25 -9.34 -5.75
N TYR A 70 6.81 -8.59 -6.77
CA TYR A 70 5.41 -8.50 -7.14
C TYR A 70 4.88 -9.77 -7.84
N PHE A 71 5.78 -10.64 -8.32
CA PHE A 71 5.44 -11.92 -8.93
C PHE A 71 5.57 -13.07 -7.93
N ALA A 72 4.70 -14.06 -8.11
CA ALA A 72 4.73 -15.30 -7.37
C ALA A 72 6.04 -16.05 -7.62
N ALA A 73 6.66 -16.51 -6.54
CA ALA A 73 7.74 -17.48 -6.60
C ALA A 73 7.75 -18.31 -5.32
N PRO A 74 8.29 -19.55 -5.35
CA PRO A 74 8.56 -20.32 -4.16
C PRO A 74 9.56 -19.59 -3.27
N ARG A 75 9.15 -19.26 -2.04
CA ARG A 75 9.98 -18.59 -1.05
C ARG A 75 9.78 -19.22 0.32
N PRO A 76 10.84 -19.31 1.15
CA PRO A 76 10.70 -19.77 2.53
C PRO A 76 9.95 -18.73 3.36
N THR A 77 8.93 -19.19 4.10
CA THR A 77 8.02 -18.32 4.84
C THR A 77 7.73 -18.87 6.23
N VAL A 78 7.42 -17.96 7.17
CA VAL A 78 6.83 -18.30 8.46
C VAL A 78 5.52 -17.56 8.64
N GLU A 79 4.53 -18.21 9.25
CA GLU A 79 3.29 -17.55 9.62
C GLU A 79 3.42 -17.02 11.06
N ARG A 80 3.25 -15.70 11.21
CA ARG A 80 3.35 -15.04 12.51
C ARG A 80 2.23 -14.01 12.63
N ASP A 81 1.41 -14.16 13.67
CA ASP A 81 0.30 -13.26 13.96
C ASP A 81 -0.67 -13.10 12.76
N GLY A 82 -0.88 -14.18 12.00
CA GLY A 82 -1.75 -14.22 10.80
C GLY A 82 -1.14 -13.64 9.52
N MET A 83 0.15 -13.26 9.55
CA MET A 83 0.87 -12.78 8.37
C MET A 83 1.87 -13.82 7.88
N LEU A 84 1.97 -13.97 6.56
CA LEU A 84 3.04 -14.72 5.92
C LEU A 84 4.26 -13.83 5.75
N LEU A 85 5.32 -14.13 6.51
CA LEU A 85 6.58 -13.39 6.46
C LEU A 85 7.60 -14.19 5.66
N MET A 86 8.18 -13.56 4.64
CA MET A 86 9.29 -14.12 3.88
C MET A 86 10.56 -14.10 4.73
N VAL A 87 11.27 -15.24 4.74
CA VAL A 87 12.58 -15.38 5.38
C VAL A 87 13.63 -15.26 4.29
N ASP A 88 14.32 -14.13 4.19
CA ASP A 88 15.25 -13.87 3.08
C ASP A 88 16.71 -14.06 3.49
N ASP A 89 17.06 -13.53 4.67
CA ASP A 89 18.44 -13.50 5.17
C ASP A 89 18.53 -13.63 6.69
N ASP A 90 19.77 -13.54 7.20
CA ASP A 90 20.15 -13.70 8.60
C ASP A 90 19.59 -12.61 9.54
N ARG A 91 19.04 -11.51 9.02
CA ARG A 91 18.38 -10.48 9.83
C ARG A 91 17.03 -10.98 10.35
N PHE A 92 16.42 -11.98 9.73
CA PHE A 92 15.16 -12.56 10.21
C PHE A 92 15.40 -13.47 11.41
N ARG A 93 14.89 -13.05 12.57
CA ARG A 93 14.94 -13.87 13.79
C ARG A 93 13.67 -14.69 13.93
N LEU A 94 13.84 -16.01 13.85
CA LEU A 94 12.79 -16.99 14.15
C LEU A 94 12.46 -16.97 15.64
N LYS A 95 11.17 -17.06 15.98
CA LYS A 95 10.72 -17.35 17.35
C LYS A 95 10.92 -18.85 17.65
N PRO A 96 11.01 -19.26 18.92
CA PRO A 96 11.09 -20.67 19.29
C PRO A 96 9.96 -21.49 18.64
N GLY A 97 10.33 -22.54 17.90
CA GLY A 97 9.37 -23.42 17.21
C GLY A 97 8.96 -22.99 15.80
N GLU A 98 9.37 -21.80 15.33
CA GLU A 98 9.14 -21.41 13.94
C GLU A 98 10.11 -22.14 13.01
N VAL A 99 9.56 -22.85 12.02
CA VAL A 99 10.32 -23.50 10.95
C VAL A 99 9.86 -22.92 9.63
N PRO A 100 10.77 -22.37 8.79
CA PRO A 100 10.41 -21.89 7.47
C PRO A 100 9.83 -23.00 6.60
N VAL A 101 8.72 -22.68 5.92
CA VAL A 101 8.05 -23.56 4.96
C VAL A 101 8.03 -22.86 3.61
N GLU A 102 8.37 -23.59 2.55
CA GLU A 102 8.32 -23.06 1.19
C GLU A 102 6.86 -22.86 0.76
N ARG A 103 6.54 -21.66 0.29
CA ARG A 103 5.23 -21.31 -0.29
C ARG A 103 5.41 -20.48 -1.55
N SER A 104 4.54 -20.68 -2.53
CA SER A 104 4.43 -19.77 -3.67
C SER A 104 3.76 -18.49 -3.20
N ILE A 105 4.53 -17.40 -3.08
CA ILE A 105 4.06 -16.13 -2.53
C ILE A 105 4.41 -14.97 -3.43
N ARG A 106 3.67 -13.87 -3.34
CA ARG A 106 4.03 -12.56 -3.90
C ARG A 106 3.71 -11.44 -2.90
N PHE A 107 4.18 -10.23 -3.20
CA PHE A 107 3.86 -9.05 -2.41
C PHE A 107 2.93 -8.11 -3.15
N ARG A 108 1.84 -7.67 -2.50
CA ARG A 108 0.94 -6.64 -3.05
C ARG A 108 1.36 -5.22 -2.65
N THR A 109 1.97 -5.08 -1.47
CA THR A 109 2.64 -3.85 -1.05
C THR A 109 4.08 -4.20 -0.66
N LEU A 110 5.02 -3.29 -0.88
CA LEU A 110 6.39 -3.42 -0.37
C LEU A 110 6.65 -2.33 0.68
N GLY A 111 7.31 -2.70 1.77
CA GLY A 111 7.75 -1.80 2.84
C GLY A 111 9.10 -2.24 3.37
N CYS A 112 9.36 -1.97 4.65
CA CYS A 112 10.59 -2.45 5.28
C CYS A 112 10.52 -3.97 5.53
N TYR A 113 11.63 -4.65 5.28
CA TYR A 113 11.84 -6.02 5.74
C TYR A 113 12.12 -6.03 7.26
N PRO A 114 11.60 -7.00 8.03
CA PRO A 114 10.72 -8.11 7.65
C PRO A 114 9.22 -7.83 7.92
N LEU A 115 8.78 -6.57 7.85
CA LEU A 115 7.44 -6.12 8.28
C LEU A 115 6.40 -6.10 7.15
N THR A 116 6.72 -6.70 6.01
CA THR A 116 5.82 -6.77 4.86
C THR A 116 5.25 -8.17 4.76
N GLY A 117 3.93 -8.32 4.91
CA GLY A 117 3.25 -9.59 4.72
C GLY A 117 3.10 -9.92 3.24
N ALA A 118 3.50 -11.14 2.89
CA ALA A 118 3.25 -11.71 1.58
C ALA A 118 1.84 -12.31 1.49
N VAL A 119 1.40 -12.61 0.26
CA VAL A 119 0.18 -13.36 -0.02
C VAL A 119 0.55 -14.61 -0.81
N GLU A 120 -0.12 -15.72 -0.54
CA GLU A 120 -0.02 -16.90 -1.40
C GLU A 120 -0.61 -16.58 -2.77
N SER A 121 0.10 -16.98 -3.82
CA SER A 121 -0.24 -16.67 -5.21
C SER A 121 0.56 -17.56 -6.13
N GLU A 122 0.02 -17.86 -7.31
CA GLU A 122 0.72 -18.53 -8.41
C GLU A 122 0.95 -17.59 -9.61
N ALA A 123 0.67 -16.29 -9.46
CA ALA A 123 0.82 -15.32 -10.52
C ALA A 123 2.29 -14.92 -10.75
N ALA A 124 3.00 -15.68 -11.58
CA ALA A 124 4.41 -15.51 -11.90
C ALA A 124 4.67 -14.43 -12.97
N THR A 125 3.63 -13.97 -13.65
CA THR A 125 3.70 -12.95 -14.72
C THR A 125 2.69 -11.83 -14.50
N LEU A 126 2.91 -10.71 -15.19
CA LEU A 126 2.02 -9.54 -15.11
C LEU A 126 0.59 -9.85 -15.56
N SER A 127 0.44 -10.65 -16.62
CA SER A 127 -0.87 -11.09 -17.11
C SER A 127 -1.60 -11.97 -16.08
N GLU A 128 -0.88 -12.87 -15.41
CA GLU A 128 -1.45 -13.71 -14.34
C GLU A 128 -1.83 -12.88 -13.12
N VAL A 129 -1.05 -11.84 -12.76
CA VAL A 129 -1.39 -10.92 -11.66
C VAL A 129 -2.72 -10.21 -11.98
N ILE A 130 -2.89 -9.71 -13.21
CA ILE A 130 -4.14 -9.07 -13.63
C ILE A 130 -5.32 -10.06 -13.55
N GLN A 131 -5.13 -11.30 -14.03
CA GLN A 131 -6.17 -12.34 -13.94
C GLN A 131 -6.54 -12.65 -12.49
N GLU A 132 -5.56 -12.78 -11.59
CA GLU A 132 -5.79 -12.97 -10.17
C GLU A 132 -6.60 -11.82 -9.57
N MET A 133 -6.30 -10.57 -9.95
CA MET A 133 -7.02 -9.38 -9.47
C MET A 133 -8.47 -9.30 -9.93
N LEU A 134 -8.79 -9.83 -11.11
CA LEU A 134 -10.18 -9.92 -11.59
C LEU A 134 -11.04 -10.91 -10.77
N LEU A 135 -10.40 -11.91 -10.16
CA LEU A 135 -11.07 -12.95 -9.37
C LEU A 135 -11.06 -12.67 -7.87
N THR A 136 -10.18 -11.77 -7.41
CA THR A 136 -9.92 -11.50 -6.00
C THR A 136 -10.83 -10.41 -5.45
N THR A 137 -11.37 -10.60 -4.24
CA THR A 137 -12.21 -9.61 -3.54
C THR A 137 -11.49 -8.88 -2.39
N THR A 138 -10.20 -9.16 -2.18
CA THR A 138 -9.38 -8.60 -1.10
C THR A 138 -8.58 -7.37 -1.54
N SER A 139 -8.44 -6.38 -0.66
CA SER A 139 -7.71 -5.13 -0.94
C SER A 139 -6.19 -5.29 -0.87
N GLU A 140 -5.46 -4.52 -1.68
CA GLU A 140 -3.99 -4.41 -1.75
C GLU A 140 -3.28 -4.45 -0.37
N ARG A 141 -3.77 -3.69 0.62
CA ARG A 141 -3.09 -3.45 1.90
C ARG A 141 -3.40 -4.45 3.02
N GLN A 142 -4.13 -5.52 2.73
CA GLN A 142 -4.55 -6.47 3.78
C GLN A 142 -3.37 -7.15 4.51
N GLY A 143 -2.20 -7.25 3.89
CA GLY A 143 -1.01 -7.91 4.47
C GLY A 143 -0.08 -7.03 5.33
N ARG A 144 -0.46 -5.80 5.69
CA ARG A 144 0.39 -4.91 6.52
C ARG A 144 0.06 -5.04 8.01
N ALA A 145 1.07 -5.40 8.81
CA ALA A 145 0.99 -5.44 10.28
C ALA A 145 0.43 -4.16 10.91
N ILE A 146 0.75 -3.01 10.31
CA ILE A 146 0.39 -1.66 10.80
C ILE A 146 -1.11 -1.35 10.59
N ASP A 147 -1.78 -2.04 9.67
CA ASP A 147 -3.18 -1.78 9.33
C ASP A 147 -4.17 -2.56 10.25
N HIS A 148 -3.67 -3.36 11.21
CA HIS A 148 -4.48 -4.02 12.26
C HIS A 148 -4.97 -3.05 13.36
N ASP A 149 -4.43 -1.82 13.43
CA ASP A 149 -4.84 -0.84 14.43
C ASP A 149 -6.15 -0.13 14.05
N GLN A 150 -7.09 -0.19 15.00
CA GLN A 150 -8.52 0.12 14.91
C GLN A 150 -8.92 1.29 14.00
N ALA A 151 -10.13 1.20 13.44
CA ALA A 151 -10.85 2.18 12.62
C ALA A 151 -11.02 3.59 13.22
N ALA A 152 -10.51 3.83 14.44
CA ALA A 152 -10.43 5.15 15.05
C ALA A 152 -9.26 5.95 14.44
N SER A 153 -9.63 6.77 13.45
CA SER A 153 -9.02 8.06 13.16
C SER A 153 -7.96 8.12 12.05
N MET A 154 -8.42 7.95 10.81
CA MET A 154 -7.71 8.45 9.62
C MET A 154 -7.31 9.92 9.75
N GLU A 155 -8.12 10.75 10.41
CA GLU A 155 -7.76 12.15 10.69
C GLU A 155 -6.58 12.28 11.66
N LYS A 156 -6.51 11.42 12.69
CA LYS A 156 -5.36 11.34 13.60
C LYS A 156 -4.13 10.85 12.85
N LYS A 157 -4.22 9.80 12.04
CA LYS A 157 -3.12 9.34 11.18
C LYS A 157 -2.63 10.46 10.22
N LYS A 158 -3.55 11.27 9.67
CA LYS A 158 -3.21 12.46 8.86
C LYS A 158 -2.52 13.55 9.68
N ARG A 159 -3.00 13.84 10.90
CA ARG A 159 -2.36 14.79 11.83
C ARG A 159 -0.98 14.32 12.29
N GLU A 160 -0.80 13.02 12.45
CA GLU A 160 0.48 12.37 12.80
C GLU A 160 1.43 12.22 11.61
N GLY A 161 1.00 12.59 10.39
CA GLY A 161 1.86 12.69 9.21
C GLY A 161 2.02 11.40 8.38
N TYR A 162 1.28 10.32 8.72
CA TYR A 162 1.32 9.04 8.00
C TYR A 162 0.84 9.12 6.54
N PHE A 163 0.03 10.13 6.23
CA PHE A 163 -0.46 10.48 4.90
C PHE A 163 -0.14 11.94 4.66
#